data_AF-A0A2U3RGK5-F1
#
_entry.id   AF-A0A2U3RGK5-F1
#
_cell.length_a   1.000
_cell.length_b   1.000
_cell.length_c   1.000
_cell.angle_alpha   90.00
_cell.angle_beta   90.00
_cell.angle_gamma   90.00
#
_symmetry.space_group_name_H-M   'P 1'
#
loop_
_entity.id
_entity.type
_entity.pdbx_description
1 polymer ?
#
loop_
_entity_poly.entity_id
_entity_poly.type
_entity_poly.pdbx_seq_one_letter_code
_entity_poly.pdbx_strand_id
1 'polypeptide(L)'
;MKYIHNQPDIIELWEKFFDTLQEIAQKDKENGFLYIKALLHYTVSKVSKNEQPRLKQLLDENLSIEDRKRIMGTIAAQYIDEGRAEGIKLGEIKGKAEGRAEAAQELAMNLLKAGFLVEFISENTGLSKEEVINLKNNIEY
;
A
#
# COMPACT_ATOMS: atom_id res chain seq x y z
N MET A 1 -30.48 13.41 9.58
CA MET A 1 -30.48 12.15 8.79
C MET A 1 -29.35 11.28 9.32
N LYS A 2 -29.56 10.40 10.31
CA LYS A 2 -29.93 8.97 10.17
C LYS A 2 -29.25 8.27 8.98
N TYR A 3 -28.05 7.74 9.20
CA TYR A 3 -27.62 6.48 8.60
C TYR A 3 -26.95 5.65 9.70
N ILE A 4 -27.53 4.50 9.97
CA ILE A 4 -27.25 3.59 11.06
C ILE A 4 -25.93 2.85 10.73
N HIS A 5 -24.97 2.88 11.64
CA HIS A 5 -23.79 2.01 11.63
C HIS A 5 -24.18 0.56 11.96
N ASN A 6 -25.01 -0.07 11.14
CA ASN A 6 -25.17 -1.52 11.12
C ASN A 6 -24.47 -2.03 9.87
N GLN A 7 -23.14 -2.01 9.87
CA GLN A 7 -22.44 -2.88 8.94
C GLN A 7 -22.80 -4.32 9.32
N PRO A 8 -23.30 -5.14 8.39
CA PRO A 8 -23.56 -6.54 8.65
C PRO A 8 -22.29 -7.19 9.19
N ASP A 9 -22.42 -8.02 10.21
CA ASP A 9 -21.31 -8.85 10.69
C ASP A 9 -20.88 -9.76 9.55
N ILE A 10 -19.71 -9.46 8.97
CA ILE A 10 -19.22 -10.16 7.79
C ILE A 10 -18.95 -11.63 8.13
N ILE A 11 -18.59 -11.94 9.38
CA ILE A 11 -18.34 -13.32 9.82
C ILE A 11 -19.68 -14.08 9.92
N GLU A 12 -20.74 -13.44 10.42
CA GLU A 12 -22.08 -14.03 10.41
C GLU A 12 -22.60 -14.29 8.98
N LEU A 13 -22.23 -13.44 8.01
CA LEU A 13 -22.54 -13.68 6.60
C LEU A 13 -21.80 -14.90 6.05
N TRP A 14 -20.56 -15.15 6.49
CA TRP A 14 -19.82 -16.36 6.13
C TRP A 14 -20.44 -17.61 6.74
N GLU A 15 -20.86 -17.56 8.00
CA GLU A 15 -21.60 -18.66 8.66
C GLU A 15 -22.82 -19.03 7.82
N LYS A 16 -23.68 -18.06 7.51
CA LYS A 16 -24.86 -18.26 6.65
C LYS A 16 -24.48 -18.73 5.25
N PHE A 17 -23.40 -18.23 4.67
CA PHE A 17 -22.96 -18.63 3.33
C PHE A 17 -22.60 -20.13 3.31
N PHE A 18 -21.81 -20.61 4.26
CA PHE A 18 -21.44 -22.02 4.32
C PHE A 18 -22.65 -22.91 4.63
N ASP A 19 -23.54 -22.48 5.53
CA ASP A 19 -24.73 -23.24 5.90
C ASP A 19 -25.75 -23.32 4.76
N THR A 20 -25.99 -22.22 4.06
CA THR A 20 -27.09 -22.11 3.10
C THR A 20 -26.66 -22.44 1.67
N LEU A 21 -25.39 -22.19 1.32
CA LEU A 21 -24.86 -22.28 -0.05
C LEU A 21 -23.71 -23.28 -0.15
N GLN A 22 -23.76 -24.37 0.61
CA GLN A 22 -22.73 -25.41 0.63
C GLN A 22 -22.43 -25.98 -0.76
N GLU A 23 -23.46 -26.22 -1.58
CA GLU A 23 -23.28 -26.71 -2.97
C GLU A 23 -22.48 -25.73 -3.82
N ILE A 24 -22.72 -24.43 -3.65
CA ILE A 24 -21.98 -23.38 -4.37
C ILE A 24 -20.54 -23.33 -3.89
N ALA A 25 -20.30 -23.42 -2.58
CA ALA A 25 -18.96 -23.47 -2.01
C ALA A 25 -18.16 -24.67 -2.54
N GLN A 26 -18.81 -25.84 -2.66
CA GLN A 26 -18.21 -27.06 -3.20
C GLN A 26 -17.92 -26.92 -4.70
N LYS A 27 -18.83 -26.33 -5.48
CA LYS A 27 -18.59 -26.06 -6.90
C LYS A 27 -17.48 -25.02 -7.11
N ASP A 28 -17.39 -24.00 -6.27
CA ASP A 28 -16.30 -23.03 -6.31
C ASP A 28 -14.95 -23.70 -5.99
N LYS A 29 -14.93 -24.63 -5.02
CA LYS A 29 -13.75 -25.45 -4.69
C LYS A 29 -13.21 -26.21 -5.90
N GLU A 30 -14.09 -26.87 -6.65
CA GLU A 30 -13.75 -27.59 -7.89
C GLU A 30 -13.15 -26.65 -8.95
N ASN A 31 -13.59 -25.39 -8.96
CA ASN A 31 -13.09 -24.33 -9.85
C ASN A 31 -11.92 -23.52 -9.26
N GLY A 32 -11.28 -23.97 -8.18
CA GLY A 32 -10.10 -23.32 -7.62
C GLY A 32 -10.37 -22.20 -6.61
N PHE A 33 -11.55 -22.19 -5.98
CA PHE A 33 -11.98 -21.21 -4.97
C PHE A 33 -11.97 -19.76 -5.46
N LEU A 34 -12.47 -19.48 -6.66
CA LEU A 34 -12.43 -18.13 -7.21
C LEU A 34 -13.25 -17.16 -6.35
N TYR A 35 -14.50 -17.51 -6.03
CA TYR A 35 -15.43 -16.64 -5.31
C TYR A 35 -15.10 -16.57 -3.82
N ILE A 36 -14.79 -17.69 -3.18
CA ILE A 36 -14.39 -17.73 -1.77
C ILE A 36 -13.11 -16.90 -1.57
N LYS A 37 -12.14 -16.97 -2.49
CA LYS A 37 -10.93 -16.14 -2.42
C LYS A 37 -11.22 -14.66 -2.54
N ALA A 38 -12.06 -14.26 -3.51
CA ALA A 38 -12.45 -12.86 -3.69
C ALA A 38 -13.19 -12.31 -2.46
N LEU A 39 -14.12 -13.09 -1.91
CA LEU A 39 -14.85 -12.71 -0.70
C LEU A 39 -13.93 -12.63 0.51
N LEU A 40 -12.98 -13.56 0.64
CA LEU A 40 -12.05 -13.61 1.76
C LEU A 40 -11.05 -12.46 1.71
N HIS A 41 -10.57 -12.10 0.52
CA HIS A 41 -9.74 -10.91 0.30
C HIS A 41 -10.46 -9.64 0.79
N TYR A 42 -11.74 -9.46 0.42
CA TYR A 42 -12.55 -8.36 0.92
C TYR A 42 -12.72 -8.42 2.45
N THR A 43 -13.03 -9.60 2.98
CA THR A 43 -13.29 -9.81 4.41
C THR A 43 -12.07 -9.49 5.27
N VAL A 44 -10.89 -9.97 4.90
CA VAL A 44 -9.64 -9.73 5.65
C VAL A 44 -9.33 -8.23 5.75
N SER A 45 -9.68 -7.43 4.73
CA SER A 45 -9.50 -5.98 4.75
C SER A 45 -10.51 -5.21 5.64
N LYS A 46 -11.64 -5.82 5.99
CA LYS A 46 -12.76 -5.17 6.72
C LYS A 46 -12.92 -5.66 8.15
N VAL A 47 -12.54 -6.91 8.42
CA VAL A 47 -12.60 -7.51 9.75
C VAL A 47 -11.46 -6.94 10.60
N SER A 48 -11.81 -6.41 11.77
CA SER A 48 -10.86 -5.85 12.72
C SER A 48 -9.94 -6.93 13.30
N LYS A 49 -8.76 -6.54 13.79
CA LYS A 49 -7.74 -7.49 14.29
C LYS A 49 -8.25 -8.41 15.41
N ASN A 50 -9.15 -7.93 16.26
CA ASN A 50 -9.77 -8.71 17.35
C ASN A 50 -10.75 -9.78 16.87
N GLU A 51 -11.33 -9.61 15.67
CA GLU A 51 -12.30 -10.56 15.09
C GLU A 51 -11.62 -11.57 14.14
N GLN A 52 -10.34 -11.36 13.80
CA GLN A 52 -9.56 -12.31 12.99
C GLN A 52 -9.53 -13.73 13.56
N PRO A 53 -9.44 -13.96 14.90
CA PRO A 53 -9.53 -15.30 15.46
C PRO A 53 -10.88 -15.98 15.17
N ARG A 54 -11.99 -15.23 15.21
CA ARG A 54 -13.33 -15.75 14.92
C ARG A 54 -13.48 -16.13 13.46
N LEU A 55 -12.99 -15.28 12.55
CA LEU A 55 -12.93 -15.61 11.12
C LEU A 55 -12.07 -16.86 10.88
N LYS A 56 -10.92 -16.98 11.55
CA LYS A 56 -10.06 -18.16 11.44
C LYS A 56 -10.78 -19.42 11.90
N GLN A 57 -11.46 -19.36 13.05
CA GLN A 57 -12.23 -20.50 13.56
C GLN A 57 -13.30 -20.94 12.55
N LEU A 58 -14.05 -19.99 12.00
CA LEU A 58 -15.07 -20.29 11.00
C LEU A 58 -14.51 -20.99 9.76
N LEU A 59 -13.35 -20.55 9.27
CA LEU A 59 -12.67 -21.19 8.16
C LEU A 59 -12.13 -22.57 8.54
N ASP A 60 -11.65 -22.75 9.78
CA ASP A 60 -11.18 -24.04 10.29
C ASP A 60 -12.30 -25.08 10.36
N GLU A 61 -13.54 -24.65 10.66
CA GLU A 61 -14.75 -25.48 10.72
C GLU A 61 -15.30 -25.84 9.32
N ASN A 62 -15.17 -24.94 8.35
CA ASN A 62 -15.84 -25.09 7.04
C ASN A 62 -14.92 -25.52 5.89
N LEU A 63 -13.60 -25.43 6.04
CA LEU A 63 -12.64 -25.75 4.99
C LEU A 63 -11.57 -26.71 5.49
N SER A 64 -11.12 -27.61 4.62
CA SER A 64 -10.00 -28.49 4.95
C SER A 64 -8.68 -27.71 5.07
N ILE A 65 -7.70 -28.27 5.78
CA ILE A 65 -6.37 -27.65 5.95
C ILE A 65 -5.73 -27.34 4.59
N GLU A 66 -5.87 -28.23 3.61
CA GLU A 66 -5.30 -28.08 2.28
C GLU A 66 -5.96 -26.92 1.51
N ASP A 67 -7.29 -26.84 1.57
CA ASP A 67 -8.05 -25.74 0.95
C ASP A 67 -7.66 -24.39 1.53
N ARG A 68 -7.58 -24.31 2.87
CA ARG A 68 -7.14 -23.08 3.56
C ARG A 68 -5.75 -22.67 3.13
N LYS A 69 -4.81 -23.61 3.08
CA LYS A 69 -3.43 -23.34 2.66
C LYS A 69 -3.38 -22.82 1.22
N ARG A 70 -4.17 -23.41 0.32
CA ARG A 70 -4.27 -22.99 -1.09
C ARG A 70 -4.83 -21.56 -1.22
N ILE A 71 -5.94 -21.28 -0.55
CA ILE A 71 -6.59 -19.96 -0.60
C ILE A 71 -5.70 -18.89 0.04
N MET A 72 -5.27 -19.11 1.29
CA MET A 72 -4.46 -18.16 2.05
C MET A 72 -3.10 -17.92 1.44
N GLY A 73 -2.44 -18.97 0.91
CA GLY A 73 -1.17 -18.82 0.22
C GLY A 73 -1.27 -17.91 -1.00
N THR A 74 -2.37 -18.01 -1.76
CA THR A 74 -2.61 -17.13 -2.91
C THR A 74 -2.86 -15.68 -2.47
N ILE A 75 -3.71 -15.48 -1.46
CA ILE A 75 -4.03 -14.14 -0.95
C ILE A 75 -2.76 -13.47 -0.37
N ALA A 76 -1.96 -14.22 0.40
CA ALA A 76 -0.72 -13.72 0.94
C ALA A 76 0.28 -13.34 -0.16
N ALA A 77 0.42 -14.16 -1.22
CA ALA A 77 1.26 -13.83 -2.36
C ALA A 77 0.82 -12.54 -3.05
N GLN A 78 -0.49 -12.37 -3.27
CA GLN A 78 -1.03 -11.16 -3.86
C GLN A 78 -0.73 -9.91 -3.01
N TYR A 79 -0.93 -9.96 -1.70
CA TYR A 79 -0.57 -8.84 -0.81
C TYR A 79 0.92 -8.51 -0.81
N ILE A 80 1.79 -9.53 -0.89
CA ILE A 80 3.24 -9.33 -0.99
C ILE A 80 3.59 -8.63 -2.30
N ASP A 81 2.98 -9.05 -3.41
CA ASP A 81 3.22 -8.47 -4.74
C ASP A 81 2.69 -7.03 -4.83
N GLU A 82 1.48 -6.77 -4.32
CA GLU A 82 0.90 -5.42 -4.21
C GLU A 82 1.80 -4.51 -3.36
N GLY A 83 2.21 -4.97 -2.18
CA GLY A 83 3.11 -4.21 -1.29
C GLY A 83 4.48 -3.94 -1.93
N ARG A 84 5.02 -4.89 -2.69
CA ARG A 84 6.26 -4.68 -3.45
C ARG A 84 6.08 -3.64 -4.54
N ALA A 85 5.01 -3.71 -5.31
CA ALA A 85 4.72 -2.76 -6.38
C ALA A 85 4.54 -1.34 -5.84
N GLU A 86 3.78 -1.18 -4.75
CA GLU A 86 3.63 0.11 -4.07
C GLU A 86 4.96 0.62 -3.51
N GLY A 87 5.76 -0.26 -2.90
CA GLY A 87 7.08 0.09 -2.38
C GLY A 87 8.04 0.58 -3.47
N ILE A 88 8.09 -0.09 -4.62
CA ILE A 88 8.90 0.34 -5.78
C ILE A 88 8.44 1.72 -6.25
N LYS A 89 7.12 1.90 -6.45
CA LYS A 89 6.56 3.17 -6.91
C LYS A 89 6.88 4.33 -5.96
N LEU A 90 6.72 4.11 -4.66
CA LEU A 90 7.05 5.11 -3.65
C LEU A 90 8.55 5.43 -3.64
N GLY A 91 9.39 4.40 -3.76
CA GLY A 91 10.84 4.54 -3.89
C GLY A 91 11.27 5.34 -5.11
N GLU A 92 10.69 5.08 -6.29
CA GLU A 92 10.96 5.83 -7.51
C GLU A 92 10.57 7.31 -7.39
N ILE A 93 9.39 7.58 -6.82
CA ILE A 93 8.92 8.97 -6.61
C ILE A 93 9.87 9.70 -5.66
N LYS A 94 10.19 9.09 -4.51
CA LYS A 94 11.06 9.68 -3.49
C LYS A 94 12.47 9.89 -4.04
N GLY A 95 13.07 8.87 -4.64
CA GLY A 95 14.42 8.94 -5.22
C GLY A 95 14.52 9.96 -6.36
N LYS A 96 13.49 10.09 -7.20
CA LYS A 96 13.46 11.13 -8.25
C LYS A 96 13.32 12.54 -7.68
N ALA A 97 12.62 12.71 -6.57
CA ALA A 97 12.51 14.01 -5.90
C ALA A 97 13.83 14.39 -5.21
N GLU A 98 14.41 13.45 -4.44
CA GLU A 98 15.70 13.63 -3.77
C GLU A 98 16.81 13.91 -4.78
N GLY A 99 16.95 13.11 -5.84
CA GLY A 99 17.97 13.33 -6.86
C GLY A 99 17.83 14.66 -7.62
N ARG A 100 16.61 15.16 -7.81
CA ARG A 100 16.41 16.52 -8.37
C ARG A 100 16.83 17.61 -7.40
N ALA A 101 16.51 17.46 -6.11
CA ALA A 101 16.90 18.42 -5.08
C ALA A 101 18.42 18.47 -4.93
N GLU A 102 19.09 17.31 -4.87
CA GLU A 102 20.54 17.20 -4.80
C GLU A 102 21.22 17.83 -6.03
N ALA A 103 20.75 17.50 -7.24
CA ALA A 103 21.29 18.08 -8.47
C ALA A 103 21.09 19.62 -8.54
N ALA A 104 19.95 20.12 -8.07
CA ALA A 104 19.70 21.57 -8.00
C ALA A 104 20.66 22.26 -7.02
N GLN A 105 20.89 21.66 -5.85
CA GLN A 105 21.85 22.17 -4.86
C GLN A 105 23.29 22.12 -5.38
N GLU A 106 23.70 21.04 -6.03
CA GLU A 106 25.04 20.90 -6.61
C GLU A 106 25.27 21.93 -7.73
N LEU A 107 24.28 22.12 -8.61
CA LEU A 107 24.35 23.15 -9.65
C LEU A 107 24.45 24.55 -9.03
N ALA A 108 23.62 24.86 -8.02
CA ALA A 108 23.66 26.14 -7.33
C ALA A 108 25.04 26.41 -6.69
N MET A 109 25.60 25.40 -6.03
CA MET A 109 26.92 25.42 -5.42
C MET A 109 28.03 25.71 -6.44
N ASN A 110 27.99 25.06 -7.60
CA ASN A 110 28.95 25.26 -8.67
C ASN A 110 28.85 26.67 -9.28
N LEU A 111 27.64 27.18 -9.47
CA LEU A 111 27.42 28.54 -9.97
C LEU A 111 27.84 29.61 -8.96
N LEU A 112 27.60 29.40 -7.66
CA LEU A 112 28.09 30.29 -6.60
C LEU A 112 29.63 30.36 -6.62
N LYS A 113 30.31 29.22 -6.71
CA LYS A 113 31.78 29.15 -6.81
C LYS A 113 32.32 29.83 -8.06
N ALA A 114 31.56 29.81 -9.16
CA ALA A 114 31.90 30.51 -10.39
C ALA A 114 31.59 32.02 -10.36
N GLY A 115 31.02 32.54 -9.27
CA GLY A 115 30.77 33.97 -9.05
C GLY A 115 29.47 34.50 -9.65
N PHE A 116 28.51 33.62 -10.00
CA PHE A 116 27.20 34.05 -10.49
C PHE A 116 26.33 34.66 -9.37
N LEU A 117 25.44 35.57 -9.76
CA LEU A 117 24.52 36.26 -8.84
C LEU A 117 23.41 35.32 -8.34
N VAL A 118 22.93 35.56 -7.12
CA VAL A 118 21.86 34.78 -6.46
C VAL A 118 20.59 34.74 -7.32
N GLU A 119 20.20 35.85 -7.91
CA GLU A 119 19.08 35.96 -8.87
C GLU A 119 19.20 34.94 -10.00
N PHE A 120 20.35 34.95 -10.69
CA PHE A 120 20.62 34.07 -11.82
C PHE A 120 20.59 32.60 -11.40
N ILE A 121 21.13 32.29 -10.23
CA ILE A 121 21.20 30.92 -9.71
C ILE A 121 19.82 30.41 -9.33
N SER A 122 18.99 31.24 -8.70
CA SER A 122 17.61 30.91 -8.35
C SER A 122 16.77 30.61 -9.60
N GLU A 123 16.91 31.42 -10.65
CA GLU A 123 16.20 31.23 -11.93
C GLU A 123 16.59 29.93 -12.66
N ASN A 124 17.85 29.49 -12.55
CA ASN A 124 18.36 28.35 -13.31
C ASN A 124 18.34 27.01 -12.54
N THR A 125 18.27 27.04 -11.21
CA THR A 125 18.27 25.83 -10.37
C THR A 125 16.87 25.48 -9.85
N GLY A 126 15.94 26.44 -9.89
CA GLY A 126 14.60 26.29 -9.30
C GLY A 126 14.59 26.38 -7.76
N LEU A 127 15.73 26.66 -7.14
CA LEU A 127 15.82 27.01 -5.72
C LEU A 127 15.33 28.44 -5.50
N SER A 128 14.73 28.70 -4.35
CA SER A 128 14.43 30.05 -3.90
C SER A 128 15.70 30.85 -3.60
N LYS A 129 15.60 32.18 -3.66
CA LYS A 129 16.72 33.05 -3.30
C LYS A 129 17.23 32.79 -1.88
N GLU A 130 16.34 32.53 -0.93
CA GLU A 130 16.69 32.20 0.45
C GLU A 130 17.52 30.91 0.54
N GLU A 131 17.13 29.85 -0.19
CA GLU A 131 17.89 28.61 -0.24
C GLU A 131 19.29 28.82 -0.83
N VAL A 132 19.41 29.61 -1.90
CA VAL A 132 20.70 29.95 -2.51
C VAL A 132 21.58 30.78 -1.56
N ILE A 133 21.00 31.74 -0.83
CA ILE A 133 21.72 32.54 0.17
C ILE A 133 22.23 31.64 1.31
N ASN A 134 21.39 30.72 1.80
CA ASN A 134 21.78 29.77 2.84
C ASN A 134 22.93 28.87 2.36
N LEU A 135 22.86 28.37 1.12
CA LEU A 135 23.97 27.62 0.52
C LEU A 135 25.24 28.45 0.44
N LYS A 136 25.15 29.72 0.01
CA LYS A 136 26.30 30.63 -0.06
C LYS A 136 26.96 30.84 1.30
N ASN A 137 26.17 31.12 2.33
CA ASN A 137 26.68 31.30 3.70
C ASN A 137 27.43 30.05 4.19
N ASN A 138 26.98 28.84 3.82
CA ASN A 138 27.65 27.59 4.19
C ASN A 138 28.98 27.33 3.44
N ILE A 139 29.31 28.09 2.39
CA ILE A 139 30.58 27.99 1.64
C ILE A 139 31.63 28.97 2.17
N GLU A 140 31.18 30.11 2.71
CA GLU A 140 32.04 31.21 3.16
C GLU A 140 32.58 31.02 4.60
N TYR A 141 32.18 29.92 5.28
CA TYR A 141 32.76 29.42 6.54
C TYR A 141 33.61 28.17 6.29
#